data_AF-A0A5J4T4Q8-F1
#
_entry.id   AF-A0A5J4T4Q8-F1
#
_cell.length_a   1.000
_cell.length_b   1.000
_cell.length_c   1.000
_cell.angle_alpha   90.00
_cell.angle_beta   90.00
_cell.angle_gamma   90.00
#
_symmetry.space_group_name_H-M   'P 1'
#
loop_
_entity.id
_entity.type
_entity.pdbx_description
1 polymer ?
#
loop_
_entity_poly.entity_id
_entity_poly.type
_entity_poly.pdbx_seq_one_letter_code
_entity_poly.pdbx_strand_id
1 'polypeptide(L)'
;MYGTSSEMTGNAEIKILKNYDNNKENGKFGWISIFEGLKLHLYCLNIIMDSSQLLIPIIYIQDSNSLLELNTITFTGIKLSPSTEAKGIIHINYDNSQLIAQSCIFSNIQISSKGGNAIRILNNGSQPIISNIKGCQFNNISSIGDSNGRGGSAIYMENKHGSILIIEESCKFQQCIIEKGNGGAIYIEIDFTSQFEFKINNTIIQECQTKSDTSKNVPPTGYGGGIFLTGSGDYDISSKRLDLKGMKIYGNSADKSG
;
A
#
# COMPACT_ATOMS: atom_id res chain seq x y z
N MET A 1 3.72 -10.90 -25.28
CA MET A 1 3.83 -9.83 -26.28
C MET A 1 4.39 -8.53 -25.71
N TYR A 2 4.40 -8.32 -24.39
CA TYR A 2 5.14 -7.21 -23.77
C TYR A 2 6.62 -7.20 -24.21
N GLY A 3 7.14 -6.04 -24.62
CA GLY A 3 8.51 -5.87 -25.09
C GLY A 3 8.80 -6.50 -26.46
N THR A 4 7.78 -6.81 -27.26
CA THR A 4 7.92 -7.40 -28.61
C THR A 4 7.32 -6.51 -29.68
N SER A 5 7.65 -6.75 -30.95
CA SER A 5 7.06 -6.02 -32.09
C SER A 5 5.55 -6.19 -32.22
N SER A 6 4.97 -7.20 -31.56
CA SER A 6 3.53 -7.48 -31.57
C SER A 6 2.84 -6.96 -30.30
N GLU A 7 3.50 -6.13 -29.50
CA GLU A 7 2.91 -5.54 -28.30
C GLU A 7 1.66 -4.71 -28.65
N MET A 8 0.61 -4.88 -27.85
CA MET A 8 -0.61 -4.10 -28.03
C MET A 8 -0.37 -2.64 -27.63
N THR A 9 -1.02 -1.72 -28.32
CA THR A 9 -1.01 -0.30 -27.90
C THR A 9 -1.95 -0.11 -26.71
N GLY A 10 -1.44 0.47 -25.62
CA GLY A 10 -2.20 0.72 -24.39
C GLY A 10 -2.35 -0.51 -23.49
N ASN A 11 -3.30 -0.45 -22.56
CA ASN A 11 -3.52 -1.50 -21.56
C ASN A 11 -4.72 -2.38 -21.93
N ALA A 12 -4.60 -3.69 -21.67
CA ALA A 12 -5.76 -4.57 -21.61
C ALA A 12 -6.57 -4.32 -20.32
N GLU A 13 -7.79 -4.85 -20.21
CA GLU A 13 -8.66 -4.61 -19.06
C GLU A 13 -9.10 -5.92 -18.40
N ILE A 14 -9.03 -5.96 -17.07
CA ILE A 14 -9.63 -6.99 -16.21
C ILE A 14 -10.71 -6.31 -15.37
N LYS A 15 -11.93 -6.82 -15.45
CA LYS A 15 -13.06 -6.37 -14.63
C LYS A 15 -13.46 -7.42 -13.61
N ILE A 16 -13.41 -7.04 -12.34
CA ILE A 16 -13.92 -7.86 -11.24
C ILE A 16 -15.45 -7.75 -11.19
N LEU A 17 -16.13 -8.88 -11.38
CA LEU A 17 -17.60 -8.97 -11.37
C LEU A 17 -18.09 -9.66 -10.10
N LYS A 18 -18.24 -8.89 -9.03
CA LYS A 18 -18.81 -9.37 -7.77
C LYS A 18 -20.34 -9.49 -7.85
N ASN A 19 -21.00 -8.61 -8.61
CA ASN A 19 -22.45 -8.54 -8.80
C ASN A 19 -23.22 -8.50 -7.48
N TYR A 20 -22.72 -7.74 -6.50
CA TYR A 20 -23.29 -7.63 -5.15
C TYR A 20 -23.41 -8.95 -4.37
N ASP A 21 -22.78 -10.02 -4.83
CA ASP A 21 -22.82 -11.33 -4.18
C ASP A 21 -21.56 -11.56 -3.34
N ASN A 22 -21.72 -11.43 -2.02
CA ASN A 22 -20.64 -11.70 -1.07
C ASN A 22 -20.18 -13.16 -1.08
N ASN A 23 -21.02 -14.10 -1.53
CA ASN A 23 -20.64 -15.51 -1.55
C ASN A 23 -19.47 -15.79 -2.50
N LYS A 24 -19.25 -14.93 -3.50
CA LYS A 24 -18.10 -15.03 -4.41
C LYS A 24 -16.74 -14.85 -3.73
N GLU A 25 -16.72 -14.27 -2.53
CA GLU A 25 -15.50 -14.01 -1.75
C GLU A 25 -15.38 -14.95 -0.53
N ASN A 26 -16.40 -15.77 -0.24
CA ASN A 26 -16.38 -16.69 0.91
C ASN A 26 -15.23 -17.69 0.79
N GLY A 27 -14.42 -17.79 1.85
CA GLY A 27 -13.28 -18.71 1.92
C GLY A 27 -12.09 -18.34 1.04
N LYS A 28 -12.08 -17.17 0.40
CA LYS A 28 -10.98 -16.70 -0.46
C LYS A 28 -10.14 -15.64 0.23
N PHE A 29 -8.85 -15.62 -0.07
CA PHE A 29 -7.92 -14.62 0.46
C PHE A 29 -7.79 -13.38 -0.43
N GLY A 30 -7.87 -13.56 -1.75
CA GLY A 30 -7.93 -12.47 -2.73
C GLY A 30 -8.62 -12.91 -4.03
N TRP A 31 -8.89 -11.96 -4.92
CA TRP A 31 -9.39 -12.25 -6.27
C TRP A 31 -8.30 -12.88 -7.16
N ILE A 32 -7.04 -12.59 -6.85
CA ILE A 32 -5.82 -13.21 -7.36
C ILE A 32 -4.98 -13.58 -6.13
N SER A 33 -4.75 -14.87 -5.90
CA SER A 33 -3.88 -15.35 -4.82
C SER A 33 -2.56 -15.86 -5.40
N ILE A 34 -1.46 -15.49 -4.76
CA ILE A 34 -0.10 -15.93 -5.06
C ILE A 34 0.32 -16.87 -3.92
N PHE A 35 0.40 -18.16 -4.19
CA PHE A 35 0.63 -19.21 -3.21
C PHE A 35 1.78 -20.13 -3.65
N GLU A 36 2.32 -20.93 -2.74
CA GLU A 36 3.41 -21.89 -2.99
C GLU A 36 4.67 -21.25 -3.62
N GLY A 37 5.00 -20.01 -3.24
CA GLY A 37 6.16 -19.28 -3.77
C GLY A 37 6.03 -18.84 -5.23
N LEU A 38 4.79 -18.75 -5.73
CA LEU A 38 4.51 -18.30 -7.10
C LEU A 38 5.14 -16.92 -7.39
N LYS A 39 5.67 -16.78 -8.60
CA LYS A 39 6.16 -15.52 -9.15
C LYS A 39 5.17 -15.02 -10.20
N LEU A 40 4.38 -14.03 -9.85
CA LEU A 40 3.37 -13.44 -10.74
C LEU A 40 3.92 -12.14 -11.34
N HIS A 41 3.89 -12.07 -12.67
CA HIS A 41 4.28 -10.87 -13.41
C HIS A 41 3.10 -10.39 -14.25
N LEU A 42 2.68 -9.15 -14.05
CA LEU A 42 1.57 -8.51 -14.77
C LEU A 42 2.07 -7.25 -15.47
N TYR A 43 1.69 -7.09 -16.74
CA TYR A 43 2.10 -5.98 -17.59
C TYR A 43 0.91 -5.38 -18.32
N CYS A 44 0.82 -4.05 -18.35
CA CYS A 44 -0.12 -3.29 -19.20
C CYS A 44 -1.60 -3.68 -18.99
N LEU A 45 -2.08 -3.62 -17.74
CA LEU A 45 -3.46 -3.95 -17.39
C LEU A 45 -4.16 -2.82 -16.64
N ASN A 46 -5.42 -2.58 -16.98
CA ASN A 46 -6.37 -1.83 -16.19
C ASN A 46 -7.20 -2.83 -15.37
N ILE A 47 -7.20 -2.68 -14.05
CA ILE A 47 -7.99 -3.48 -13.12
C ILE A 47 -9.09 -2.57 -12.58
N ILE A 48 -10.32 -2.93 -12.93
CA ILE A 48 -11.55 -2.24 -12.53
C ILE A 48 -12.49 -3.21 -11.84
N MET A 49 -13.57 -2.69 -11.25
CA MET A 49 -14.64 -3.51 -10.70
C MET A 49 -16.02 -3.02 -11.16
N ASP A 50 -17.04 -3.83 -10.96
CA ASP A 50 -18.43 -3.38 -11.04
C ASP A 50 -18.78 -2.45 -9.87
N SER A 51 -20.06 -2.07 -9.79
CA SER A 51 -20.56 -1.13 -8.78
C SER A 51 -20.67 -1.71 -7.36
N SER A 52 -20.14 -2.93 -7.10
CA SER A 52 -20.14 -3.58 -5.79
C SER A 52 -19.08 -2.96 -4.85
N GLN A 53 -18.83 -3.66 -3.74
CA GLN A 53 -17.75 -3.39 -2.80
C GLN A 53 -17.05 -4.70 -2.48
N LEU A 54 -15.72 -4.75 -2.59
CA LEU A 54 -14.93 -5.95 -2.32
C LEU A 54 -14.74 -6.10 -0.81
N LEU A 55 -14.76 -7.33 -0.31
CA LEU A 55 -14.44 -7.65 1.10
C LEU A 55 -13.00 -8.14 1.26
N ILE A 56 -12.39 -8.61 0.18
CA ILE A 56 -11.06 -9.18 0.15
C ILE A 56 -10.15 -8.42 -0.85
N PRO A 57 -8.82 -8.50 -0.66
CA PRO A 57 -7.83 -7.97 -1.59
C PRO A 57 -8.06 -8.38 -3.04
N ILE A 58 -7.61 -7.53 -3.96
CA ILE A 58 -7.53 -7.92 -5.36
C ILE A 58 -6.37 -8.90 -5.53
N ILE A 59 -5.19 -8.55 -5.02
CA ILE A 59 -4.01 -9.42 -5.05
C ILE A 59 -3.59 -9.73 -3.62
N TYR A 60 -3.51 -11.03 -3.28
CA TYR A 60 -3.06 -11.51 -1.97
C TYR A 60 -1.84 -12.41 -2.13
N ILE A 61 -0.73 -12.08 -1.47
CA ILE A 61 0.41 -13.00 -1.33
C ILE A 61 0.16 -13.86 -0.10
N GLN A 62 -0.03 -15.16 -0.33
CA GLN A 62 -0.46 -16.16 0.65
C GLN A 62 0.68 -16.99 1.23
N ASP A 63 1.85 -17.04 0.59
CA ASP A 63 2.99 -17.83 1.07
C ASP A 63 4.31 -17.09 0.87
N SER A 64 5.31 -17.45 1.68
CA SER A 64 6.67 -16.94 1.58
C SER A 64 7.34 -17.31 0.25
N ASN A 65 8.46 -16.66 -0.08
CA ASN A 65 9.21 -16.86 -1.34
C ASN A 65 8.45 -16.44 -2.61
N SER A 66 7.39 -15.65 -2.47
CA SER A 66 6.57 -15.20 -3.58
C SER A 66 7.09 -13.89 -4.18
N LEU A 67 6.87 -13.69 -5.48
CA LEU A 67 7.17 -12.43 -6.17
C LEU A 67 5.90 -11.91 -6.85
N LEU A 68 5.62 -10.63 -6.64
CA LEU A 68 4.66 -9.87 -7.43
C LEU A 68 5.39 -8.76 -8.18
N GLU A 69 5.43 -8.88 -9.50
CA GLU A 69 5.89 -7.82 -10.39
C GLU A 69 4.70 -7.22 -11.15
N LEU A 70 4.55 -5.91 -11.05
CA LEU A 70 3.54 -5.11 -11.70
C LEU A 70 4.23 -4.03 -12.53
N ASN A 71 3.95 -3.98 -13.82
CA ASN A 71 4.46 -2.94 -14.70
C ASN A 71 3.33 -2.31 -15.50
N THR A 72 3.15 -1.00 -15.40
CA THR A 72 2.13 -0.23 -16.13
C THR A 72 0.72 -0.75 -15.84
N ILE A 73 0.45 -1.04 -14.55
CA ILE A 73 -0.86 -1.51 -14.07
C ILE A 73 -1.66 -0.34 -13.51
N THR A 74 -2.93 -0.21 -13.90
CA THR A 74 -3.85 0.78 -13.33
C THR A 74 -4.92 0.10 -12.49
N PHE A 75 -4.96 0.37 -11.19
CA PHE A 75 -6.10 0.05 -10.31
C PHE A 75 -6.97 1.30 -10.19
N THR A 76 -8.21 1.25 -10.69
CA THR A 76 -9.09 2.43 -10.65
C THR A 76 -10.54 2.12 -10.31
N GLY A 77 -11.16 3.02 -9.55
CA GLY A 77 -12.57 2.91 -9.14
C GLY A 77 -12.83 1.77 -8.16
N ILE A 78 -11.85 1.43 -7.32
CA ILE A 78 -11.94 0.29 -6.41
C ILE A 78 -12.57 0.71 -5.07
N LYS A 79 -13.56 -0.07 -4.63
CA LYS A 79 -14.17 0.03 -3.29
C LYS A 79 -13.84 -1.22 -2.50
N LEU A 80 -13.03 -1.09 -1.45
CA LEU A 80 -12.66 -2.16 -0.53
C LEU A 80 -13.29 -1.91 0.85
N SER A 81 -13.90 -2.90 1.46
CA SER A 81 -14.48 -2.76 2.80
C SER A 81 -14.37 -4.05 3.59
N PRO A 82 -13.17 -4.30 4.13
CA PRO A 82 -12.92 -5.52 4.87
C PRO A 82 -13.84 -5.63 6.09
N SER A 83 -14.32 -6.83 6.36
CA SER A 83 -15.30 -7.09 7.43
C SER A 83 -14.65 -7.46 8.77
N THR A 84 -13.50 -8.12 8.75
CA THR A 84 -12.84 -8.66 9.95
C THR A 84 -11.68 -7.81 10.44
N GLU A 85 -10.78 -7.43 9.53
CA GLU A 85 -9.53 -6.72 9.81
C GLU A 85 -9.14 -5.83 8.62
N ALA A 86 -8.20 -4.91 8.81
CA ALA A 86 -7.70 -4.06 7.73
C ALA A 86 -7.01 -4.87 6.62
N LYS A 87 -7.29 -4.53 5.36
CA LYS A 87 -6.70 -5.23 4.20
C LYS A 87 -6.22 -4.26 3.11
N GLY A 88 -5.22 -4.67 2.35
CA GLY A 88 -4.77 -3.95 1.16
C GLY A 88 -5.58 -4.30 -0.10
N ILE A 89 -5.55 -3.46 -1.14
CA ILE A 89 -5.90 -3.92 -2.50
C ILE A 89 -4.86 -4.93 -2.96
N ILE A 90 -3.59 -4.59 -2.76
CA ILE A 90 -2.46 -5.52 -2.76
C ILE A 90 -2.13 -5.79 -1.29
N HIS A 91 -2.21 -7.03 -0.88
CA HIS A 91 -1.96 -7.44 0.50
C HIS A 91 -0.84 -8.49 0.53
N ILE A 92 0.25 -8.16 1.22
CA ILE A 92 1.39 -9.04 1.44
C ILE A 92 1.44 -9.35 2.94
N ASN A 93 1.35 -10.62 3.30
CA ASN A 93 1.24 -11.04 4.71
C ASN A 93 2.36 -12.00 5.16
N TYR A 94 3.20 -12.43 4.22
CA TYR A 94 4.20 -13.48 4.41
C TYR A 94 5.60 -12.98 4.07
N ASP A 95 6.57 -13.41 4.87
CA ASP A 95 7.97 -13.03 4.77
C ASP A 95 8.65 -13.59 3.52
N ASN A 96 9.89 -13.18 3.27
CA ASN A 96 10.65 -13.53 2.06
C ASN A 96 9.89 -13.30 0.74
N SER A 97 8.96 -12.35 0.75
CA SER A 97 8.16 -11.96 -0.41
C SER A 97 8.74 -10.71 -1.05
N GLN A 98 8.50 -10.54 -2.34
CA GLN A 98 8.98 -9.39 -3.10
C GLN A 98 7.83 -8.70 -3.85
N LEU A 99 7.82 -7.37 -3.79
CA LEU A 99 6.96 -6.51 -4.58
C LEU A 99 7.83 -5.62 -5.47
N ILE A 100 7.58 -5.66 -6.77
CA ILE A 100 8.13 -4.71 -7.73
C ILE A 100 6.94 -4.06 -8.42
N ALA A 101 6.75 -2.76 -8.22
CA ALA A 101 5.71 -1.98 -8.88
C ALA A 101 6.37 -0.86 -9.69
N GLN A 102 6.20 -0.88 -11.01
CA GLN A 102 6.77 0.10 -11.92
C GLN A 102 5.69 0.77 -12.77
N SER A 103 5.70 2.10 -12.83
CA SER A 103 4.77 2.89 -13.65
C SER A 103 3.29 2.57 -13.40
N CYS A 104 2.94 2.09 -12.20
CA CYS A 104 1.57 1.74 -11.86
C CYS A 104 0.77 2.95 -11.39
N ILE A 105 -0.54 2.91 -11.59
CA ILE A 105 -1.48 3.95 -11.16
C ILE A 105 -2.51 3.33 -10.22
N PHE A 106 -2.67 3.93 -9.04
CA PHE A 106 -3.72 3.64 -8.07
C PHE A 106 -4.58 4.88 -7.95
N SER A 107 -5.81 4.86 -8.46
CA SER A 107 -6.64 6.06 -8.53
C SER A 107 -8.09 5.84 -8.14
N ASN A 108 -8.71 6.82 -7.49
CA ASN A 108 -10.14 6.78 -7.13
C ASN A 108 -10.48 5.53 -6.32
N ILE A 109 -9.76 5.36 -5.21
CA ILE A 109 -9.88 4.21 -4.32
C ILE A 109 -10.55 4.65 -3.03
N GLN A 110 -11.53 3.87 -2.58
CA GLN A 110 -12.20 4.07 -1.29
C GLN A 110 -12.10 2.80 -0.47
N ILE A 111 -11.55 2.92 0.73
CA ILE A 111 -11.39 1.84 1.69
C ILE A 111 -12.16 2.18 2.97
N SER A 112 -13.06 1.30 3.41
CA SER A 112 -13.96 1.57 4.54
C SER A 112 -14.03 0.41 5.54
N SER A 113 -14.97 0.49 6.50
CA SER A 113 -15.19 -0.52 7.54
C SER A 113 -13.96 -0.72 8.42
N LYS A 114 -13.28 -1.87 8.36
CA LYS A 114 -12.10 -2.17 9.16
C LYS A 114 -10.83 -1.48 8.67
N GLY A 115 -10.93 -0.70 7.60
CA GLY A 115 -9.83 0.10 7.07
C GLY A 115 -8.92 -0.71 6.16
N GLY A 116 -7.77 -0.12 5.85
CA GLY A 116 -6.82 -0.72 4.92
C GLY A 116 -6.03 0.29 4.10
N ASN A 117 -5.43 -0.20 3.01
CA ASN A 117 -4.45 0.56 2.23
C ASN A 117 -4.57 0.16 0.74
N ALA A 118 -4.03 0.96 -0.18
CA ALA A 118 -3.85 0.46 -1.55
C ALA A 118 -2.84 -0.70 -1.56
N ILE A 119 -1.72 -0.54 -0.86
CA ILE A 119 -0.69 -1.56 -0.65
C ILE A 119 -0.50 -1.74 0.85
N ARG A 120 -0.75 -2.95 1.35
CA ARG A 120 -0.56 -3.31 2.76
C ARG A 120 0.47 -4.41 2.87
N ILE A 121 1.58 -4.12 3.56
CA ILE A 121 2.70 -5.03 3.77
C ILE A 121 2.81 -5.34 5.26
N LEU A 122 2.48 -6.57 5.62
CA LEU A 122 2.60 -7.15 6.96
C LEU A 122 3.68 -8.23 6.90
N ASN A 123 4.77 -8.03 7.63
CA ASN A 123 5.79 -9.06 7.78
C ASN A 123 5.57 -9.84 9.07
N ASN A 124 4.83 -10.95 8.98
CA ASN A 124 4.56 -11.84 10.12
C ASN A 124 5.60 -12.95 10.32
N GLY A 125 6.64 -13.00 9.49
CA GLY A 125 7.65 -14.05 9.54
C GLY A 125 8.97 -13.58 10.13
N SER A 126 10.07 -14.18 9.69
CA SER A 126 11.42 -13.90 10.19
C SER A 126 12.39 -13.44 9.12
N GLN A 127 11.97 -13.48 7.85
CA GLN A 127 12.75 -13.04 6.69
C GLN A 127 12.29 -11.67 6.20
N PRO A 128 13.13 -10.94 5.45
CA PRO A 128 12.75 -9.62 4.94
C PRO A 128 11.67 -9.71 3.86
N ILE A 129 10.83 -8.68 3.78
CA ILE A 129 10.03 -8.38 2.59
C ILE A 129 10.72 -7.24 1.84
N ILE A 130 10.89 -7.39 0.52
CA ILE A 130 11.53 -6.37 -0.32
C ILE A 130 10.48 -5.74 -1.22
N SER A 131 10.28 -4.43 -1.11
CA SER A 131 9.32 -3.67 -1.90
C SER A 131 9.98 -2.50 -2.62
N ASN A 132 9.94 -2.53 -3.96
CA ASN A 132 10.44 -1.48 -4.83
C ASN A 132 9.27 -0.86 -5.60
N ILE A 133 9.06 0.44 -5.44
CA ILE A 133 7.96 1.18 -6.06
C ILE A 133 8.57 2.32 -6.87
N LYS A 134 8.48 2.22 -8.20
CA LYS A 134 9.17 3.08 -9.17
C LYS A 134 8.17 3.78 -10.08
N GLY A 135 8.20 5.10 -10.14
CA GLY A 135 7.33 5.88 -11.05
C GLY A 135 5.83 5.63 -10.88
N CYS A 136 5.39 5.16 -9.70
CA CYS A 136 3.99 4.88 -9.44
C CYS A 136 3.23 6.14 -9.00
N GLN A 137 1.93 6.19 -9.30
CA GLN A 137 1.04 7.27 -8.88
C GLN A 137 -0.08 6.75 -7.98
N PHE A 138 -0.31 7.45 -6.87
CA PHE A 138 -1.38 7.19 -5.91
C PHE A 138 -2.23 8.46 -5.80
N ASN A 139 -3.39 8.46 -6.44
CA ASN A 139 -4.20 9.66 -6.64
C ASN A 139 -5.62 9.46 -6.08
N ASN A 140 -6.10 10.36 -5.23
CA ASN A 140 -7.47 10.31 -4.71
C ASN A 140 -7.78 8.95 -4.05
N ILE A 141 -7.09 8.67 -2.94
CA ILE A 141 -7.23 7.43 -2.17
C ILE A 141 -7.72 7.78 -0.78
N SER A 142 -8.89 7.30 -0.41
CA SER A 142 -9.47 7.50 0.93
C SER A 142 -9.52 6.18 1.70
N SER A 143 -9.14 6.20 2.97
CA SER A 143 -9.21 5.03 3.85
C SER A 143 -9.56 5.40 5.29
N ILE A 144 -9.96 4.40 6.08
CA ILE A 144 -10.13 4.49 7.53
C ILE A 144 -8.93 3.78 8.18
N GLY A 145 -8.37 4.37 9.24
CA GLY A 145 -7.34 3.75 10.05
C GLY A 145 -7.81 2.45 10.70
N ASP A 146 -6.88 1.52 10.93
CA ASP A 146 -7.22 0.26 11.59
C ASP A 146 -7.45 0.42 13.10
N SER A 147 -7.78 -0.68 13.78
CA SER A 147 -8.09 -0.67 15.22
C SER A 147 -6.94 -0.13 16.09
N ASN A 148 -5.71 -0.14 15.58
CA ASN A 148 -4.49 0.34 16.24
C ASN A 148 -4.12 1.77 15.81
N GLY A 149 -4.99 2.47 15.07
CA GLY A 149 -4.75 3.83 14.61
C GLY A 149 -3.73 3.91 13.48
N ARG A 150 -3.40 2.77 12.84
CA ARG A 150 -2.46 2.70 11.73
C ARG A 150 -3.18 3.12 10.45
N GLY A 151 -2.58 4.03 9.69
CA GLY A 151 -3.17 4.59 8.48
C GLY A 151 -2.33 4.32 7.24
N GLY A 152 -2.01 5.36 6.48
CA GLY A 152 -1.30 5.29 5.20
C GLY A 152 -2.23 4.87 4.06
N SER A 153 -3.18 5.72 3.64
CA SER A 153 -4.25 5.27 2.72
C SER A 153 -3.71 4.65 1.43
N ALA A 154 -2.53 5.09 0.97
CA ALA A 154 -1.80 4.45 -0.11
C ALA A 154 -0.98 3.26 0.39
N ILE A 155 0.02 3.47 1.26
CA ILE A 155 0.97 2.42 1.67
C ILE A 155 1.01 2.29 3.19
N TYR A 156 0.87 1.06 3.67
CA TYR A 156 1.25 0.66 5.01
C TYR A 156 2.33 -0.42 4.95
N MET A 157 3.35 -0.28 5.80
CA MET A 157 4.37 -1.33 5.97
C MET A 157 4.84 -1.49 7.41
N GLU A 158 4.90 -2.75 7.86
CA GLU A 158 5.72 -3.18 9.00
C GLU A 158 7.12 -3.52 8.51
N ASN A 159 8.05 -2.60 8.68
CA ASN A 159 9.43 -2.75 8.28
C ASN A 159 10.24 -3.41 9.41
N LYS A 160 10.08 -4.73 9.51
CA LYS A 160 10.72 -5.62 10.50
C LYS A 160 11.60 -6.66 9.81
N HIS A 161 12.44 -7.37 10.56
CA HIS A 161 13.25 -8.49 10.05
C HIS A 161 14.14 -8.13 8.86
N GLY A 162 14.63 -6.89 8.85
CA GLY A 162 15.45 -6.34 7.78
C GLY A 162 14.75 -6.11 6.44
N SER A 163 13.44 -5.86 6.48
CA SER A 163 12.66 -5.54 5.29
C SER A 163 13.10 -4.22 4.65
N ILE A 164 12.71 -4.04 3.38
CA ILE A 164 13.15 -2.93 2.54
C ILE A 164 11.93 -2.31 1.85
N LEU A 165 11.80 -0.98 1.95
CA LEU A 165 10.89 -0.19 1.14
C LEU A 165 11.65 0.93 0.43
N ILE A 166 11.70 0.86 -0.90
CA ILE A 166 12.29 1.89 -1.75
C ILE A 166 11.20 2.46 -2.65
N ILE A 167 11.01 3.78 -2.57
CA ILE A 167 10.07 4.54 -3.38
C ILE A 167 10.87 5.55 -4.19
N GLU A 168 10.87 5.41 -5.51
CA GLU A 168 11.75 6.21 -6.37
C GLU A 168 11.21 6.47 -7.78
N GLU A 169 12.04 7.07 -8.63
CA GLU A 169 11.77 7.27 -10.06
C GLU A 169 10.49 8.09 -10.37
N SER A 170 10.30 9.24 -9.70
CA SER A 170 9.17 10.16 -9.93
C SER A 170 7.82 9.63 -9.45
N CYS A 171 7.81 8.86 -8.35
CA CYS A 171 6.55 8.50 -7.70
C CYS A 171 5.76 9.74 -7.27
N LYS A 172 4.43 9.60 -7.19
CA LYS A 172 3.54 10.67 -6.76
C LYS A 172 2.43 10.16 -5.86
N PHE A 173 2.25 10.79 -4.72
CA PHE A 173 1.12 10.61 -3.81
C PHE A 173 0.36 11.93 -3.76
N GLN A 174 -0.90 11.92 -4.21
CA GLN A 174 -1.74 13.10 -4.24
C GLN A 174 -3.12 12.77 -3.69
N GLN A 175 -3.61 13.63 -2.78
CA GLN A 175 -4.97 13.49 -2.23
C GLN A 175 -5.21 12.11 -1.61
N CYS A 176 -4.20 11.64 -0.87
CA CYS A 176 -4.32 10.46 -0.03
C CYS A 176 -4.85 10.88 1.35
N ILE A 177 -6.05 10.44 1.69
CA ILE A 177 -6.78 10.88 2.89
C ILE A 177 -7.00 9.69 3.80
N ILE A 178 -6.64 9.84 5.08
CA ILE A 178 -6.95 8.87 6.13
C ILE A 178 -7.87 9.49 7.17
N GLU A 179 -8.94 8.77 7.54
CA GLU A 179 -9.78 9.11 8.69
C GLU A 179 -9.50 8.14 9.84
N LYS A 180 -9.46 8.64 11.08
CA LYS A 180 -9.26 7.81 12.29
C LYS A 180 -7.96 7.01 12.27
N GLY A 181 -6.93 7.52 11.60
CA GLY A 181 -5.61 6.92 11.48
C GLY A 181 -4.49 7.95 11.52
N ASN A 182 -3.30 7.55 11.07
CA ASN A 182 -2.12 8.40 10.96
C ASN A 182 -1.46 8.20 9.58
N GLY A 183 -0.75 9.20 9.08
CA GLY A 183 -0.06 9.14 7.79
C GLY A 183 -1.04 9.17 6.63
N GLY A 184 -1.27 10.33 6.01
CA GLY A 184 -2.26 10.47 4.95
C GLY A 184 -1.99 9.51 3.78
N ALA A 185 -0.77 9.54 3.23
CA ALA A 185 -0.34 8.64 2.16
C ALA A 185 0.36 7.39 2.67
N ILE A 186 1.38 7.56 3.52
CA ILE A 186 2.29 6.48 3.93
C ILE A 186 2.28 6.37 5.45
N TYR A 187 2.09 5.16 5.95
CA TYR A 187 2.36 4.79 7.33
C TYR A 187 3.43 3.71 7.34
N ILE A 188 4.51 3.93 8.08
CA ILE A 188 5.57 2.93 8.23
C ILE A 188 5.94 2.75 9.71
N GLU A 189 6.00 1.50 10.13
CA GLU A 189 6.45 1.09 11.46
C GLU A 189 7.77 0.34 11.32
N ILE A 190 8.85 0.87 11.88
CA ILE A 190 10.22 0.37 11.69
C ILE A 190 10.73 -0.28 12.97
N ASP A 191 11.33 -1.47 12.87
CA ASP A 191 12.19 -1.99 13.92
C ASP A 191 13.64 -1.56 13.68
N PHE A 192 14.08 -0.51 14.39
CA PHE A 192 15.42 0.06 14.27
C PHE A 192 16.52 -0.85 14.81
N THR A 193 16.18 -1.93 15.52
CA THR A 193 17.16 -2.91 16.01
C THR A 193 17.57 -3.92 14.93
N SER A 194 16.78 -4.04 13.86
CA SER A 194 17.04 -4.92 12.72
C SER A 194 17.64 -4.17 11.52
N GLN A 195 18.21 -4.90 10.55
CA GLN A 195 18.79 -4.28 9.35
C GLN A 195 17.74 -3.82 8.34
N PHE A 196 16.96 -2.78 8.63
CA PHE A 196 15.92 -2.27 7.72
C PHE A 196 16.47 -1.36 6.61
N GLU A 197 15.65 -1.07 5.59
CA GLU A 197 15.86 0.07 4.70
C GLU A 197 14.54 0.76 4.36
N PHE A 198 14.49 2.08 4.46
CA PHE A 198 13.38 2.89 4.00
C PHE A 198 13.91 4.13 3.27
N LYS A 199 13.68 4.17 1.96
CA LYS A 199 14.15 5.26 1.10
C LYS A 199 13.02 5.85 0.28
N ILE A 200 12.98 7.18 0.24
CA ILE A 200 12.17 7.96 -0.69
C ILE A 200 13.09 8.88 -1.47
N ASN A 201 13.17 8.67 -2.77
CA ASN A 201 13.95 9.48 -3.68
C ASN A 201 13.09 9.97 -4.85
N ASN A 202 13.34 11.18 -5.35
CA ASN A 202 12.60 11.79 -6.46
C ASN A 202 11.09 11.49 -6.43
N THR A 203 10.41 11.89 -5.35
CA THR A 203 8.99 11.55 -5.12
C THR A 203 8.23 12.78 -4.64
N ILE A 204 6.99 12.97 -5.11
CA ILE A 204 6.11 14.07 -4.67
C ILE A 204 5.02 13.52 -3.74
N ILE A 205 4.83 14.15 -2.58
CA ILE A 205 3.73 13.85 -1.65
C ILE A 205 2.99 15.15 -1.36
N GLN A 206 1.78 15.28 -1.90
CA GLN A 206 1.04 16.54 -1.84
C GLN A 206 -0.45 16.36 -1.56
N GLU A 207 -1.05 17.37 -0.92
CA GLU A 207 -2.50 17.43 -0.68
C GLU A 207 -3.05 16.22 0.08
N CYS A 208 -2.20 15.48 0.79
CA CYS A 208 -2.60 14.36 1.65
C CYS A 208 -3.10 14.88 2.99
N GLN A 209 -4.05 14.17 3.59
CA GLN A 209 -4.71 14.62 4.81
C GLN A 209 -4.88 13.49 5.82
N THR A 210 -4.73 13.83 7.09
CA THR A 210 -4.99 12.93 8.22
C THR A 210 -6.01 13.56 9.17
N LYS A 211 -7.15 12.89 9.33
CA LYS A 211 -8.20 13.29 10.27
C LYS A 211 -8.21 12.39 11.50
N SER A 212 -8.26 13.01 12.66
CA SER A 212 -8.27 12.34 13.96
C SER A 212 -9.60 11.62 14.24
N ASP A 213 -9.55 10.59 15.06
CA ASP A 213 -10.74 10.01 15.68
C ASP A 213 -11.08 10.81 16.93
N THR A 214 -12.18 11.57 16.88
CA THR A 214 -12.66 12.37 18.01
C THR A 214 -13.50 11.56 19.01
N SER A 215 -13.83 10.31 18.68
CA SER A 215 -14.63 9.44 19.55
C SER A 215 -13.80 8.71 20.63
N LYS A 216 -12.48 8.65 20.46
CA LYS A 216 -11.56 7.99 21.40
C LYS A 216 -10.16 8.61 21.36
N ASN A 217 -9.46 8.58 22.48
CA ASN A 217 -8.10 9.12 22.57
C ASN A 217 -7.01 8.07 22.31
N VAL A 218 -7.34 6.79 22.47
CA VAL A 218 -6.41 5.66 22.33
C VAL A 218 -6.99 4.65 21.33
N PRO A 219 -6.20 4.19 20.35
CA PRO A 219 -4.85 4.67 20.00
C PRO A 219 -4.87 6.12 19.47
N PRO A 220 -3.77 6.87 19.62
CA PRO A 220 -3.69 8.24 19.11
C PRO A 220 -3.75 8.27 17.58
N THR A 221 -4.60 9.13 17.04
CA THR A 221 -4.81 9.34 15.60
C THR A 221 -4.72 10.82 15.25
N GLY A 222 -4.60 11.18 13.97
CA GLY A 222 -4.54 12.57 13.51
C GLY A 222 -3.14 13.13 13.27
N TYR A 223 -2.12 12.29 13.14
CA TYR A 223 -0.73 12.72 12.93
C TYR A 223 -0.19 12.38 11.53
N GLY A 224 0.72 13.21 11.02
CA GLY A 224 1.45 13.03 9.78
C GLY A 224 0.57 13.20 8.54
N GLY A 225 0.46 14.42 8.01
CA GLY A 225 -0.45 14.72 6.89
C GLY A 225 -0.11 13.95 5.61
N GLY A 226 1.17 13.76 5.32
CA GLY A 226 1.66 12.95 4.19
C GLY A 226 2.20 11.58 4.64
N ILE A 227 3.16 11.61 5.56
CA ILE A 227 3.85 10.41 6.06
C ILE A 227 3.71 10.37 7.58
N PHE A 228 3.46 9.19 8.13
CA PHE A 228 3.69 8.91 9.54
C PHE A 228 4.71 7.77 9.68
N LEU A 229 5.85 8.08 10.30
CA LEU A 229 6.93 7.14 10.57
C LEU A 229 7.02 6.96 12.08
N THR A 230 6.94 5.70 12.52
CA THR A 230 7.12 5.31 13.91
C THR A 230 7.99 4.05 13.99
N GLY A 231 8.38 3.63 15.19
CA GLY A 231 9.19 2.44 15.35
C GLY A 231 9.62 2.16 16.78
N SER A 232 10.41 1.11 16.94
CA SER A 232 11.03 0.69 18.20
C SER A 232 12.55 0.61 18.07
N GLY A 233 13.25 0.82 19.18
CA GLY A 233 14.72 0.85 19.21
C GLY A 233 15.30 2.20 18.81
N ASP A 234 16.61 2.33 18.89
CA ASP A 234 17.34 3.56 18.58
C ASP A 234 17.86 3.52 17.14
N TYR A 235 17.60 4.58 16.37
CA TYR A 235 18.11 4.68 15.01
C TYR A 235 19.59 5.07 15.00
N ASP A 236 20.44 4.20 14.45
CA ASP A 236 21.82 4.52 14.14
C ASP A 236 21.92 5.37 12.85
N ILE A 237 22.19 6.66 13.01
CA ILE A 237 22.31 7.62 11.90
C ILE A 237 23.46 7.30 10.94
N SER A 238 24.50 6.58 11.41
CA SER A 238 25.64 6.19 10.58
C SER A 238 25.26 5.14 9.53
N SER A 239 24.17 4.39 9.78
CA SER A 239 23.65 3.36 8.88
C SER A 239 23.12 3.91 7.56
N LYS A 240 22.64 5.16 7.53
CA LYS A 240 21.99 5.81 6.36
C LYS A 240 20.83 5.00 5.75
N ARG A 241 20.23 4.10 6.52
CA ARG A 241 19.11 3.23 6.13
C ARG A 241 17.76 3.94 6.02
N LEU A 242 17.63 5.11 6.64
CA LEU A 242 16.49 6.00 6.48
C LEU A 242 16.93 7.20 5.63
N ASP A 243 16.47 7.27 4.39
CA ASP A 243 16.79 8.38 3.48
C ASP A 243 15.54 8.92 2.79
N LEU A 244 15.09 10.09 3.24
CA LEU A 244 13.91 10.78 2.71
C LEU A 244 14.27 12.07 1.97
N LYS A 245 15.56 12.30 1.68
CA LYS A 245 16.04 13.60 1.18
C LYS A 245 15.59 13.93 -0.23
N GLY A 246 15.25 12.91 -1.04
CA GLY A 246 14.80 13.10 -2.42
C GLY A 246 13.31 13.39 -2.57
N MET A 247 12.55 13.54 -1.47
CA MET A 247 11.12 13.83 -1.55
C MET A 247 10.83 15.34 -1.63
N LYS A 248 9.76 15.70 -2.34
CA LYS A 248 9.09 17.00 -2.26
C LYS A 248 7.75 16.79 -1.56
N ILE A 249 7.56 17.44 -0.42
CA ILE A 249 6.36 17.27 0.42
C ILE A 249 5.73 18.64 0.69
N TYR A 250 4.48 18.86 0.28
CA TYR A 250 3.81 20.17 0.43
C TYR A 250 2.29 20.08 0.39
N GLY A 251 1.61 21.04 1.01
CA GLY A 251 0.13 21.11 1.01
C GLY A 251 -0.54 19.94 1.73
N ASN A 252 0.20 19.18 2.55
CA ASN A 252 -0.36 18.12 3.37
C ASN A 252 -0.82 18.70 4.72
N SER A 253 -1.83 18.08 5.36
CA SER A 253 -2.35 18.56 6.65
C SER A 253 -2.73 17.41 7.58
N ALA A 254 -2.54 17.60 8.88
CA ALA A 254 -3.00 16.69 9.92
C ALA A 254 -3.73 17.46 11.02
N ASP A 255 -4.80 16.87 11.58
CA ASP A 255 -5.58 17.49 12.67
C ASP A 255 -4.74 17.82 13.91
N LYS A 256 -3.68 17.05 14.18
CA LYS A 256 -2.82 17.23 15.36
C LYS A 256 -1.45 17.80 15.00
N SER A 257 -0.60 17.01 14.36
CA SER A 257 0.76 17.44 14.02
C SER A 257 1.30 16.67 12.81
N GLY A 258 2.16 17.33 12.04
CA GLY A 258 2.86 16.76 10.88
C GLY A 258 2.32 17.20 9.54
#